data_AF-A0A1I6SZC8-F1
#
_entry.id   AF-A0A1I6SZC8-F1
#
_cell.length_a   1.000
_cell.length_b   1.000
_cell.length_c   1.000
_cell.angle_alpha   90.00
_cell.angle_beta   90.00
_cell.angle_gamma   90.00
#
_symmetry.space_group_name_H-M   'P 1'
#
loop_
_entity.id
_entity.type
_entity.pdbx_description
1 polymer ?
#
loop_
_entity_poly.entity_id
_entity_poly.type
_entity_poly.pdbx_seq_one_letter_code
_entity_poly.pdbx_strand_id
1 'polypeptide(L)'
;MRKTVFGFMVAGGCLALLVSCGGNTSKESSQAAMEQHLGQFIAESEKENPTLYLRLVSSEQTDSSTVYLAKSLKGTDTIGLQIEVMKDIEAGLFADEAVKEDKGFRTGAIKFTSVGKLSDNFVGALGEVYKLPVGGGMVQGTLSPLAFSSNKKAVDLSGNDTYSFKMFLENGVGEPAEIFAKLDLYKRTFEFIARDTTQYDRIVAAFEGK
;
A
#
# COMPACT_ATOMS: atom_id res chain seq x y z
N MET A 1 -4.55 -56.84 55.01
CA MET A 1 -4.51 -56.30 56.39
C MET A 1 -3.52 -55.15 56.43
N ARG A 2 -3.89 -54.10 57.18
CA ARG A 2 -3.22 -52.81 57.41
C ARG A 2 -1.68 -52.83 57.51
N LYS A 3 -1.01 -51.80 56.98
CA LYS A 3 -0.50 -50.66 57.80
C LYS A 3 0.16 -49.57 56.93
N THR A 4 -0.28 -48.36 57.19
CA THR A 4 0.25 -47.03 56.86
C THR A 4 1.69 -46.85 57.38
N VAL A 5 2.56 -46.15 56.64
CA VAL A 5 3.53 -45.20 57.21
C VAL A 5 3.77 -44.05 56.22
N PHE A 6 3.54 -42.84 56.71
CA PHE A 6 3.87 -41.53 56.14
C PHE A 6 5.38 -41.27 56.28
N GLY A 7 6.03 -40.75 55.23
CA GLY A 7 7.40 -40.28 55.28
C GLY A 7 7.54 -38.96 54.52
N PHE A 8 7.61 -37.86 55.27
CA PHE A 8 8.04 -36.55 54.80
C PHE A 8 9.54 -36.62 54.42
N MET A 9 9.91 -36.10 53.25
CA MET A 9 11.27 -35.61 53.04
C MET A 9 11.26 -34.35 52.18
N VAL A 10 11.72 -33.27 52.81
CA VAL A 10 11.95 -31.95 52.25
C VAL A 10 13.26 -31.98 51.45
N ALA A 11 13.18 -31.61 50.18
CA ALA A 11 14.30 -31.13 49.35
C ALA A 11 13.66 -30.09 48.41
N GLY A 12 13.99 -28.80 48.45
CA GLY A 12 15.34 -28.26 48.38
C GLY A 12 15.73 -28.20 46.91
N GLY A 13 15.41 -27.11 46.20
CA GLY A 13 15.97 -26.88 44.87
C GLY A 13 15.13 -26.05 43.89
N CYS A 14 15.77 -25.00 43.39
CA CYS A 14 15.48 -24.26 42.16
C CYS A 14 14.31 -23.28 42.17
N LEU A 15 14.67 -22.07 42.60
CA LEU A 15 14.12 -20.80 42.13
C LEU A 15 14.24 -20.75 40.59
N ALA A 16 13.17 -21.09 39.87
CA ALA A 16 13.10 -20.88 38.42
C ALA A 16 12.79 -19.41 38.16
N LEU A 17 13.82 -18.62 37.90
CA LEU A 17 13.69 -17.31 37.28
C LEU A 17 13.09 -17.51 35.88
N LEU A 18 11.79 -17.24 35.74
CA LEU A 18 11.19 -17.06 34.42
C LEU A 18 11.77 -15.77 33.84
N VAL A 19 12.85 -15.93 33.07
CA VAL A 19 13.31 -14.93 32.11
C VAL A 19 12.27 -14.92 30.99
N SER A 20 11.22 -14.13 31.19
CA SER A 20 10.32 -13.72 30.11
C SER A 20 11.07 -12.69 29.28
N CYS A 21 11.79 -13.15 28.25
CA CYS A 21 12.30 -12.29 27.20
C CYS A 21 11.12 -11.55 26.55
N GLY A 22 11.09 -10.24 26.79
CA GLY A 22 10.17 -9.31 26.16
C GLY A 22 10.57 -8.99 24.73
N GLY A 23 9.55 -8.64 23.94
CA GLY A 23 9.68 -7.78 22.76
C GLY A 23 9.29 -8.45 21.45
N ASN A 24 7.99 -8.44 21.09
CA ASN A 24 7.55 -8.19 19.70
C ASN A 24 6.04 -7.94 19.50
N THR A 25 5.29 -7.46 20.48
CA THR A 25 3.82 -7.32 20.39
C THR A 25 3.32 -6.04 19.71
N SER A 26 4.19 -5.12 19.27
CA SER A 26 3.79 -3.78 18.80
C SER A 26 3.48 -3.66 17.30
N LYS A 27 4.12 -4.47 16.44
CA LYS A 27 3.87 -4.42 14.98
C LYS A 27 2.59 -5.16 14.58
N GLU A 28 2.36 -6.35 15.11
CA GLU A 28 1.15 -7.14 14.80
C GLU A 28 -0.13 -6.47 15.35
N SER A 29 -0.07 -5.86 16.53
CA SER A 29 -1.22 -5.19 17.13
C SER A 29 -1.64 -3.94 16.37
N SER A 30 -0.70 -3.17 15.82
CA SER A 30 -1.00 -1.98 15.03
C SER A 30 -1.54 -2.32 13.63
N GLN A 31 -0.99 -3.34 12.96
CA GLN A 31 -1.53 -3.82 11.68
C GLN A 31 -2.94 -4.38 11.84
N ALA A 32 -3.16 -5.27 12.81
CA ALA A 32 -4.48 -5.85 13.07
C ALA A 32 -5.55 -4.76 13.37
N ALA A 33 -5.18 -3.72 14.12
CA ALA A 33 -6.06 -2.58 14.39
C ALA A 33 -6.40 -1.77 13.14
N MET A 34 -5.45 -1.58 12.22
CA MET A 34 -5.70 -0.91 10.94
C MET A 34 -6.55 -1.75 9.98
N GLU A 35 -6.37 -3.06 9.98
CA GLU A 35 -7.17 -3.99 9.17
C GLU A 35 -8.63 -4.10 9.65
N GLN A 36 -8.91 -3.83 10.93
CA GLN A 36 -10.29 -3.75 11.44
C GLN A 36 -11.07 -2.52 10.92
N HIS A 37 -10.38 -1.53 10.36
CA HIS A 37 -10.98 -0.25 9.91
C HIS A 37 -10.63 0.05 8.45
N LEU A 38 -10.71 -0.97 7.59
CA LEU A 38 -10.60 -0.78 6.15
C LEU A 38 -11.82 0.01 5.63
N GLY A 39 -11.54 1.02 4.80
CA GLY A 39 -12.57 1.74 4.05
C GLY A 39 -12.99 0.98 2.79
N GLN A 40 -14.05 1.45 2.13
CA GLN A 40 -14.43 0.95 0.80
C GLN A 40 -13.47 1.50 -0.26
N PHE A 41 -13.26 0.70 -1.31
CA PHE A 41 -12.33 0.99 -2.41
C PHE A 41 -12.73 2.23 -3.20
N ILE A 42 -14.03 2.52 -3.28
CA ILE A 42 -14.57 3.73 -3.88
C ILE A 42 -15.26 4.52 -2.76
N ALA A 43 -14.91 5.79 -2.58
CA ALA A 43 -15.57 6.64 -1.58
C ALA A 43 -16.98 7.07 -2.03
N GLU A 44 -17.20 7.23 -3.34
CA GLU A 44 -18.45 7.73 -3.92
C GLU A 44 -18.76 6.98 -5.22
N SER A 45 -19.66 6.00 -5.15
CA SER A 45 -19.94 5.04 -6.24
C SER A 45 -20.64 5.63 -7.48
N GLU A 46 -21.03 6.91 -7.46
CA GLU A 46 -21.80 7.54 -8.55
C GLU A 46 -21.01 8.60 -9.34
N LYS A 47 -19.72 8.81 -9.03
CA LYS A 47 -18.88 9.70 -9.82
C LYS A 47 -18.50 9.05 -11.13
N GLU A 48 -18.61 9.81 -12.23
CA GLU A 48 -18.16 9.38 -13.56
C GLU A 48 -16.69 8.98 -13.57
N ASN A 49 -15.85 9.70 -12.80
CA ASN A 49 -14.47 9.36 -12.56
C ASN A 49 -14.19 9.19 -11.06
N PRO A 50 -14.32 7.96 -10.51
CA PRO A 50 -14.21 7.73 -9.08
C PRO A 50 -12.76 7.73 -8.60
N THR A 51 -12.53 8.32 -7.43
CA THR A 51 -11.27 8.14 -6.70
C THR A 51 -11.25 6.76 -6.03
N LEU A 52 -10.12 6.09 -6.14
CA LEU A 52 -9.84 4.78 -5.59
C LEU A 52 -9.00 4.91 -4.32
N TYR A 53 -9.34 4.15 -3.29
CA TYR A 53 -8.81 4.31 -1.93
C TYR A 53 -8.23 3.02 -1.38
N LEU A 54 -6.99 3.09 -0.90
CA LEU A 54 -6.33 2.01 -0.16
C LEU A 54 -5.80 2.55 1.17
N ARG A 55 -6.02 1.80 2.26
CA ARG A 55 -5.44 2.03 3.58
C ARG A 55 -4.06 1.38 3.65
N LEU A 56 -3.07 2.11 4.14
CA LEU A 56 -1.73 1.59 4.44
C LEU A 56 -1.79 0.86 5.79
N VAL A 57 -1.85 -0.46 5.78
CA VAL A 57 -2.06 -1.27 6.99
C VAL A 57 -0.76 -1.65 7.68
N SER A 58 0.34 -1.73 6.93
CA SER A 58 1.68 -1.92 7.48
C SER A 58 2.71 -1.25 6.58
N SER A 59 3.90 -1.04 7.14
CA SER A 59 5.03 -0.47 6.41
C SER A 59 6.34 -1.08 6.86
N GLU A 60 7.26 -1.26 5.92
CA GLU A 60 8.65 -1.64 6.16
C GLU A 60 9.58 -0.58 5.56
N GLN A 61 10.63 -0.24 6.31
CA GLN A 61 11.63 0.73 5.89
C GLN A 61 12.83 -0.02 5.30
N THR A 62 13.25 0.36 4.11
CA THR A 62 14.52 -0.07 3.51
C THR A 62 15.53 1.08 3.57
N ASP A 63 16.73 0.91 3.03
CA ASP A 63 17.70 2.01 2.95
C ASP A 63 17.23 3.14 2.01
N SER A 64 16.49 2.81 0.95
CA SER A 64 16.13 3.75 -0.13
C SER A 64 14.62 3.99 -0.29
N SER A 65 13.77 3.23 0.39
CA SER A 65 12.31 3.29 0.22
C SER A 65 11.55 2.95 1.51
N THR A 66 10.26 3.27 1.51
CA THR A 66 9.28 2.65 2.40
C THR A 66 8.36 1.77 1.57
N VAL A 67 8.19 0.53 2.00
CA VAL A 67 7.29 -0.45 1.39
C VAL A 67 6.02 -0.51 2.24
N TYR A 68 4.87 -0.29 1.64
CA TYR A 68 3.56 -0.36 2.31
C TYR A 68 2.75 -1.54 1.80
N LEU A 69 2.10 -2.25 2.71
CA LEU A 69 0.95 -3.09 2.34
C LEU A 69 -0.30 -2.22 2.36
N ALA A 70 -0.94 -2.08 1.21
CA ALA A 70 -2.12 -1.26 1.02
C ALA A 70 -3.35 -2.14 0.78
N LYS A 71 -4.42 -1.95 1.55
CA LYS A 71 -5.65 -2.76 1.49
C LYS A 71 -6.91 -1.90 1.45
N SER A 72 -7.98 -2.43 0.89
CA SER A 72 -9.32 -1.83 0.93
C SER A 72 -10.39 -2.89 0.87
N LEU A 73 -11.65 -2.50 1.06
CA LEU A 73 -12.81 -3.36 0.89
C LEU A 73 -13.49 -3.09 -0.45
N LYS A 74 -13.84 -4.15 -1.17
CA LYS A 74 -14.79 -4.12 -2.27
C LYS A 74 -16.01 -4.93 -1.85
N GLY A 75 -17.03 -4.25 -1.34
CA GLY A 75 -18.13 -4.94 -0.65
C GLY A 75 -17.60 -5.64 0.61
N THR A 76 -17.67 -6.98 0.63
CA THR A 76 -17.12 -7.81 1.71
C THR A 76 -15.73 -8.36 1.42
N ASP A 77 -15.25 -8.23 0.19
CA ASP A 77 -13.95 -8.78 -0.21
C ASP A 77 -12.83 -7.81 0.12
N THR A 78 -11.74 -8.32 0.69
CA THR A 78 -10.51 -7.54 0.86
C THR A 78 -9.68 -7.61 -0.42
N ILE A 79 -9.25 -6.43 -0.86
CA ILE A 79 -8.35 -6.25 -2.00
C ILE A 79 -7.09 -5.52 -1.53
N GLY A 80 -6.00 -5.61 -2.30
CA GLY A 80 -4.79 -4.89 -1.93
C GLY A 80 -3.56 -5.22 -2.76
N LEU A 81 -2.51 -4.45 -2.56
CA LEU A 81 -1.23 -4.58 -3.23
C LEU A 81 -0.12 -3.98 -2.38
N GLN A 82 1.13 -4.23 -2.76
CA GLN A 82 2.28 -3.57 -2.17
C GLN A 82 2.59 -2.28 -2.94
N ILE A 83 2.87 -1.20 -2.21
CA ILE A 83 3.27 0.09 -2.74
C ILE A 83 4.64 0.44 -2.16
N GLU A 84 5.67 0.52 -3.00
CA GLU A 84 6.99 1.00 -2.60
C GLU A 84 7.13 2.48 -2.97
N VAL A 85 7.50 3.32 -2.01
CA VAL A 85 7.75 4.76 -2.22
C VAL A 85 9.19 5.08 -1.85
N MET A 86 9.89 5.70 -2.78
CA MET A 86 11.29 6.09 -2.61
C MET A 86 11.45 7.27 -1.64
N LYS A 87 12.54 7.28 -0.86
CA LYS A 87 12.78 8.28 0.19
C LYS A 87 13.30 9.63 -0.32
N ASP A 88 13.98 9.65 -1.46
CA ASP A 88 14.68 10.82 -2.00
C ASP A 88 13.94 11.44 -3.21
N ILE A 89 12.60 11.47 -3.16
CA ILE A 89 11.82 12.15 -4.20
C ILE A 89 11.88 13.66 -3.96
N GLU A 90 12.51 14.39 -4.88
CA GLU A 90 12.61 15.85 -4.81
C GLU A 90 11.25 16.55 -5.02
N ALA A 91 11.21 17.85 -4.71
CA ALA A 91 10.09 18.70 -5.10
C ALA A 91 10.06 18.84 -6.63
N GLY A 92 8.95 18.51 -7.28
CA GLY A 92 8.77 18.75 -8.71
C GLY A 92 8.21 20.12 -9.06
N LEU A 93 7.80 20.91 -8.05
CA LEU A 93 7.35 22.29 -8.24
C LEU A 93 8.26 23.29 -7.51
N PHE A 94 8.37 24.48 -8.07
CA PHE A 94 8.84 25.69 -7.37
C PHE A 94 7.72 26.26 -6.49
N ALA A 95 8.05 27.27 -5.67
CA ALA A 95 7.08 27.90 -4.77
C ALA A 95 5.92 28.58 -5.53
N ASP A 96 6.21 29.11 -6.72
CA ASP A 96 5.31 29.75 -7.69
C ASP A 96 4.59 28.75 -8.62
N GLU A 97 4.71 27.45 -8.36
CA GLU A 97 4.08 26.36 -9.14
C GLU A 97 4.67 26.12 -10.53
N ALA A 98 5.78 26.78 -10.87
CA ALA A 98 6.54 26.41 -12.05
C ALA A 98 7.10 24.97 -11.90
N VAL A 99 7.12 24.24 -13.01
CA VAL A 99 7.60 22.85 -13.07
C VAL A 99 9.13 22.81 -13.03
N LYS A 100 9.69 21.89 -12.25
CA LYS A 100 11.11 21.53 -12.26
C LYS A 100 11.31 20.31 -13.16
N GLU A 101 11.45 20.54 -14.45
CA GLU A 101 11.49 19.48 -15.48
C GLU A 101 12.57 18.42 -15.22
N ASP A 102 13.73 18.81 -14.70
CA ASP A 102 14.89 17.94 -14.47
C ASP A 102 14.80 17.08 -13.19
N LYS A 103 14.01 17.53 -12.22
CA LYS A 103 13.94 16.94 -10.86
C LYS A 103 12.57 16.39 -10.50
N GLY A 104 11.53 16.82 -11.21
CA GLY A 104 10.16 16.47 -10.91
C GLY A 104 9.81 15.06 -11.34
N PHE A 105 10.42 14.55 -12.42
CA PHE A 105 10.10 13.26 -13.02
C PHE A 105 11.11 12.17 -12.62
N ARG A 106 10.62 11.03 -12.16
CA ARG A 106 11.45 9.87 -11.81
C ARG A 106 10.70 8.55 -12.01
N THR A 107 11.25 7.69 -12.86
CA THR A 107 10.73 6.32 -13.06
C THR A 107 10.96 5.48 -11.82
N GLY A 108 9.93 4.77 -11.38
CA GLY A 108 10.00 3.86 -10.23
C GLY A 108 10.17 4.55 -8.88
N ALA A 109 9.92 5.86 -8.80
CA ALA A 109 9.82 6.56 -7.52
C ALA A 109 8.65 6.04 -6.66
N ILE A 110 7.60 5.58 -7.32
CA ILE A 110 6.52 4.79 -6.73
C ILE A 110 6.42 3.50 -7.54
N LYS A 111 6.36 2.36 -6.87
CA LYS A 111 6.22 1.05 -7.52
C LYS A 111 5.08 0.26 -6.94
N PHE A 112 4.47 -0.58 -7.77
CA PHE A 112 3.40 -1.48 -7.38
C PHE A 112 3.82 -2.93 -7.61
N THR A 113 3.63 -3.76 -6.60
CA THR A 113 3.95 -5.19 -6.67
C THR A 113 2.77 -6.01 -6.17
N SER A 114 2.48 -7.11 -6.88
CA SER A 114 1.44 -8.05 -6.49
C SER A 114 1.78 -8.75 -5.17
N VAL A 115 0.77 -8.95 -4.33
CA VAL A 115 0.82 -9.81 -3.13
C VAL A 115 -0.05 -11.05 -3.31
N GLY A 116 -0.26 -11.48 -4.56
CA GLY A 116 -1.06 -12.64 -4.94
C GLY A 116 -2.56 -12.32 -4.98
N LYS A 117 -3.37 -13.16 -4.33
CA LYS A 117 -4.84 -13.13 -4.48
C LYS A 117 -5.50 -11.79 -4.17
N LEU A 118 -4.97 -11.04 -3.19
CA LEU A 118 -5.47 -9.69 -2.87
C LEU A 118 -5.29 -8.72 -4.05
N SER A 119 -4.19 -8.86 -4.79
CA SER A 119 -3.86 -8.03 -5.94
C SER A 119 -4.63 -8.43 -7.19
N ASP A 120 -4.87 -9.73 -7.38
CA ASP A 120 -5.78 -10.21 -8.43
C ASP A 120 -7.19 -9.67 -8.21
N ASN A 121 -7.66 -9.69 -6.95
CA ASN A 121 -8.96 -9.12 -6.61
C ASN A 121 -8.99 -7.60 -6.77
N PHE A 122 -7.86 -6.90 -6.54
CA PHE A 122 -7.74 -5.47 -6.83
C PHE A 122 -7.92 -5.18 -8.34
N VAL A 123 -7.30 -5.97 -9.22
CA VAL A 123 -7.50 -5.85 -10.67
C VAL A 123 -8.94 -6.13 -11.06
N GLY A 124 -9.55 -7.17 -10.49
CA GLY A 124 -10.98 -7.43 -10.66
C GLY A 124 -11.85 -6.25 -10.24
N ALA A 125 -11.55 -5.64 -9.09
CA ALA A 125 -12.24 -4.45 -8.61
C ALA A 125 -12.07 -3.26 -9.58
N LEU A 126 -10.88 -3.02 -10.13
CA LEU A 126 -10.66 -2.00 -11.16
C LEU A 126 -11.55 -2.23 -12.38
N GLY A 127 -11.59 -3.46 -12.89
CA GLY A 127 -12.46 -3.84 -14.01
C GLY A 127 -13.93 -3.51 -13.73
N GLU A 128 -14.42 -3.85 -12.54
CA GLU A 128 -15.80 -3.53 -12.15
C GLU A 128 -16.05 -2.02 -12.04
N VAL A 129 -15.16 -1.27 -11.38
CA VAL A 129 -15.29 0.19 -11.24
C VAL A 129 -15.37 0.86 -12.61
N TYR A 130 -14.49 0.44 -13.51
CA TYR A 130 -14.37 1.03 -14.85
C TYR A 130 -15.28 0.39 -15.89
N LYS A 131 -16.08 -0.61 -15.50
CA LYS A 131 -17.00 -1.35 -16.37
C LYS A 131 -16.30 -1.98 -17.57
N LEU A 132 -15.12 -2.54 -17.32
CA LEU A 132 -14.26 -3.19 -18.32
C LEU A 132 -14.12 -4.69 -18.02
N PRO A 133 -13.99 -5.53 -19.06
CA PRO A 133 -13.61 -6.91 -18.86
C PRO A 133 -12.17 -6.98 -18.34
N VAL A 134 -11.93 -7.83 -17.35
CA VAL A 134 -10.59 -8.22 -16.91
C VAL A 134 -10.28 -9.60 -17.47
N GLY A 135 -9.07 -9.77 -17.99
CA GLY A 135 -8.58 -11.03 -18.56
C GLY A 135 -7.68 -11.83 -17.63
N GLY A 136 -7.33 -11.31 -16.46
CA GLY A 136 -6.44 -11.97 -15.51
C GLY A 136 -6.32 -11.26 -14.15
N GLY A 137 -5.33 -11.70 -13.37
CA GLY A 137 -4.93 -11.10 -12.11
C GLY A 137 -3.89 -9.99 -12.29
N MET A 138 -3.32 -9.52 -11.19
CA MET A 138 -2.24 -8.53 -11.25
C MET A 138 -0.97 -9.16 -11.82
N VAL A 139 -0.24 -8.39 -12.64
CA VAL A 139 1.07 -8.79 -13.14
C VAL A 139 2.02 -9.16 -12.00
N GLN A 140 2.82 -10.20 -12.22
CA GLN A 140 3.79 -10.68 -11.21
C GLN A 140 5.04 -9.81 -11.11
N GLY A 141 5.39 -9.11 -12.19
CA GLY A 141 6.48 -8.13 -12.21
C GLY A 141 6.13 -6.85 -11.46
N THR A 142 7.14 -6.07 -11.10
CA THR A 142 6.96 -4.76 -10.48
C THR A 142 6.59 -3.71 -11.53
N LEU A 143 5.47 -3.02 -11.32
CA LEU A 143 5.11 -1.84 -12.09
C LEU A 143 5.89 -0.64 -11.57
N SER A 144 6.67 -0.02 -12.45
CA SER A 144 7.55 1.11 -12.14
C SER A 144 7.19 2.32 -13.00
N PRO A 145 6.03 2.95 -12.78
CA PRO A 145 5.60 4.10 -13.57
C PRO A 145 6.61 5.25 -13.54
N LEU A 146 6.57 6.09 -14.57
CA LEU A 146 7.14 7.43 -14.48
C LEU A 146 6.26 8.25 -13.53
N ALA A 147 6.86 8.81 -12.48
CA ALA A 147 6.14 9.65 -11.52
C ALA A 147 6.68 11.07 -11.54
N PHE A 148 5.78 12.04 -11.63
CA PHE A 148 6.04 13.44 -11.39
C PHE A 148 5.61 13.83 -9.97
N SER A 149 6.52 14.41 -9.19
CA SER A 149 6.24 14.95 -7.86
C SER A 149 5.51 16.28 -7.96
N SER A 150 4.19 16.30 -7.73
CA SER A 150 3.38 17.54 -7.72
C SER A 150 3.54 18.34 -6.42
N ASN A 151 4.68 18.24 -5.76
CA ASN A 151 4.95 18.79 -4.44
C ASN A 151 5.91 19.99 -4.53
N LYS A 152 5.67 21.00 -3.69
CA LYS A 152 6.58 22.16 -3.52
C LYS A 152 7.78 21.87 -2.59
N LYS A 153 7.74 20.74 -1.88
CA LYS A 153 8.80 20.23 -1.00
C LYS A 153 9.17 18.81 -1.35
N ALA A 154 10.38 18.40 -0.98
CA ALA A 154 10.81 17.01 -1.10
C ALA A 154 9.92 16.10 -0.24
N VAL A 155 9.80 14.84 -0.67
CA VAL A 155 9.07 13.82 0.07
C VAL A 155 9.89 13.41 1.30
N ASP A 156 9.24 13.38 2.45
CA ASP A 156 9.78 12.88 3.72
C ASP A 156 8.80 11.84 4.28
N LEU A 157 9.18 10.57 4.16
CA LEU A 157 8.33 9.44 4.58
C LEU A 157 8.37 9.19 6.10
N SER A 158 9.20 9.92 6.84
CA SER A 158 9.27 9.84 8.31
C SER A 158 8.22 10.69 9.01
N GLY A 159 7.64 11.66 8.30
CA GLY A 159 6.62 12.58 8.81
C GLY A 159 5.18 12.09 8.63
N ASN A 160 4.25 13.04 8.82
CA ASN A 160 2.81 12.86 8.69
C ASN A 160 2.23 13.66 7.51
N ASP A 161 3.06 13.98 6.54
CA ASP A 161 2.70 14.84 5.42
C ASP A 161 1.81 14.14 4.39
N THR A 162 1.29 14.95 3.47
CA THR A 162 0.61 14.51 2.27
C THR A 162 1.43 14.86 1.04
N TYR A 163 1.54 13.92 0.12
CA TYR A 163 2.26 14.08 -1.14
C TYR A 163 1.36 13.75 -2.32
N SER A 164 1.41 14.57 -3.36
CA SER A 164 0.66 14.37 -4.60
C SER A 164 1.60 14.04 -5.75
N PHE A 165 1.15 13.14 -6.61
CA PHE A 165 1.93 12.66 -7.75
C PHE A 165 1.05 12.59 -8.99
N LYS A 166 1.63 12.90 -10.12
CA LYS A 166 1.09 12.51 -11.43
C LYS A 166 1.91 11.31 -11.91
N MET A 167 1.27 10.22 -12.30
CA MET A 167 1.98 9.01 -12.75
C MET A 167 1.54 8.58 -14.14
N PHE A 168 2.47 7.99 -14.87
CA PHE A 168 2.30 7.44 -16.21
C PHE A 168 2.61 5.94 -16.15
N LEU A 169 1.57 5.13 -16.31
CA LEU A 169 1.61 3.68 -16.21
C LEU A 169 1.83 3.09 -17.61
N GLU A 170 3.00 2.51 -17.83
CA GLU A 170 3.28 1.72 -19.04
C GLU A 170 2.31 0.55 -19.17
N ASN A 171 1.87 0.29 -20.40
CA ASN A 171 0.95 -0.77 -20.78
C ASN A 171 1.18 -1.11 -22.27
N GLY A 172 0.67 -2.24 -22.73
CA GLY A 172 0.82 -2.71 -24.11
C GLY A 172 -0.42 -2.54 -24.98
N VAL A 173 -1.40 -1.74 -24.54
CA VAL A 173 -2.60 -1.41 -25.34
C VAL A 173 -2.60 0.03 -25.87
N GLY A 174 -1.68 0.88 -25.44
CA GLY A 174 -1.50 2.24 -25.98
C GLY A 174 -0.47 3.08 -25.22
N GLU A 175 -0.59 4.40 -25.35
CA GLU A 175 0.24 5.36 -24.61
C GLU A 175 0.15 5.15 -23.09
N PRO A 176 1.16 5.55 -22.30
CA PRO A 176 1.12 5.42 -20.84
C PRO A 176 -0.17 5.98 -20.23
N ALA A 177 -0.79 5.23 -19.33
CA ALA A 177 -2.03 5.62 -18.69
C ALA A 177 -1.76 6.68 -17.62
N GLU A 178 -2.51 7.77 -17.62
CA GLU A 178 -2.28 8.89 -16.70
C GLU A 178 -3.18 8.81 -15.47
N ILE A 179 -2.57 8.83 -14.28
CA ILE A 179 -3.28 8.90 -13.00
C ILE A 179 -2.75 10.03 -12.11
N PHE A 180 -3.61 10.58 -11.26
CA PHE A 180 -3.23 11.45 -10.15
C PHE A 180 -3.34 10.65 -8.86
N ALA A 181 -2.30 10.66 -8.05
CA ALA A 181 -2.23 9.91 -6.81
C ALA A 181 -1.85 10.79 -5.62
N LYS A 182 -2.30 10.37 -4.44
CA LYS A 182 -2.05 11.03 -3.17
C LYS A 182 -1.60 10.00 -2.15
N LEU A 183 -0.45 10.25 -1.52
CA LEU A 183 0.04 9.54 -0.35
C LEU A 183 -0.20 10.43 0.88
N ASP A 184 -1.10 10.02 1.78
CA ASP A 184 -1.40 10.74 3.02
C ASP A 184 -0.86 9.94 4.20
N LEU A 185 0.28 10.36 4.75
CA LEU A 185 0.97 9.62 5.82
C LEU A 185 0.27 9.76 7.17
N TYR A 186 -0.45 10.87 7.39
CA TYR A 186 -1.29 11.05 8.58
C TYR A 186 -2.52 10.14 8.55
N LYS A 187 -3.30 10.17 7.47
CA LYS A 187 -4.49 9.32 7.31
C LYS A 187 -4.16 7.87 7.00
N ARG A 188 -2.89 7.58 6.66
CA ARG A 188 -2.41 6.28 6.21
C ARG A 188 -3.20 5.80 4.99
N THR A 189 -3.32 6.67 3.98
CA THR A 189 -4.01 6.32 2.73
C THR A 189 -3.11 6.50 1.51
N PHE A 190 -3.35 5.65 0.52
CA PHE A 190 -2.94 5.88 -0.85
C PHE A 190 -4.21 5.95 -1.70
N GLU A 191 -4.36 7.07 -2.40
CA GLU A 191 -5.53 7.36 -3.21
C GLU A 191 -5.08 7.61 -4.64
N PHE A 192 -5.84 7.17 -5.62
CA PHE A 192 -5.59 7.59 -7.00
C PHE A 192 -6.87 7.69 -7.81
N ILE A 193 -6.82 8.53 -8.83
CA ILE A 193 -7.89 8.77 -9.79
C ILE A 193 -7.28 8.79 -11.18
N ALA A 194 -7.98 8.24 -12.17
CA ALA A 194 -7.58 8.40 -13.56
C ALA A 194 -7.64 9.88 -13.96
N ARG A 195 -6.82 10.30 -14.92
CA ARG A 195 -6.96 11.65 -15.50
C ARG A 195 -8.37 11.90 -16.03
N ASP A 196 -8.91 10.92 -16.74
CA ASP A 196 -10.23 10.89 -17.33
C ASP A 196 -10.62 9.43 -17.65
N THR A 197 -11.85 9.23 -18.14
CA THR A 197 -12.39 7.90 -18.47
C THR A 197 -11.65 7.22 -19.63
N THR A 198 -10.90 7.96 -20.46
CA THR A 198 -10.13 7.41 -21.59
C THR A 198 -8.83 6.73 -21.15
N GLN A 199 -8.53 6.74 -19.84
CA GLN A 199 -7.38 6.04 -19.28
C GLN A 199 -7.72 4.63 -18.79
N TYR A 200 -9.00 4.28 -18.64
CA TYR A 200 -9.43 3.11 -17.88
C TYR A 200 -8.90 1.78 -18.41
N ASP A 201 -8.98 1.58 -19.73
CA ASP A 201 -8.47 0.40 -20.40
C ASP A 201 -6.95 0.24 -20.20
N ARG A 202 -6.22 1.34 -20.31
CA ARG A 202 -4.76 1.41 -20.16
C ARG A 202 -4.32 1.24 -18.72
N ILE A 203 -5.10 1.74 -17.74
CA ILE A 203 -4.86 1.49 -16.31
C ILE A 203 -5.04 0.00 -16.00
N VAL A 204 -6.14 -0.61 -16.43
CA VAL A 204 -6.39 -2.04 -16.21
C VAL A 204 -5.31 -2.88 -16.90
N ALA A 205 -4.97 -2.56 -18.15
CA ALA A 205 -3.91 -3.24 -18.89
C ALA A 205 -2.55 -3.15 -18.20
N ALA A 206 -2.17 -1.97 -17.68
CA ALA A 206 -0.95 -1.80 -16.91
C ALA A 206 -0.91 -2.76 -15.71
N PHE A 207 -1.99 -2.82 -14.92
CA PHE A 207 -2.04 -3.71 -13.76
C PHE A 207 -2.12 -5.20 -14.11
N GLU A 208 -2.67 -5.57 -15.27
CA GLU A 208 -2.65 -6.94 -15.80
C GLU A 208 -1.32 -7.31 -16.48
N GLY A 209 -0.44 -6.35 -16.76
CA GLY A 209 0.81 -6.56 -17.49
C GLY A 209 0.58 -6.88 -18.97
N LYS A 210 -0.49 -6.34 -19.55
CA LYS A 210 -0.80 -6.43 -20.97
C LYS A 210 -0.25 -5.23 -21.71
#